data_AF-A0A355C865-F1
#
_entry.id   AF-A0A355C865-F1
#
_cell.length_a   1.000
_cell.length_b   1.000
_cell.length_c   1.000
_cell.angle_alpha   90.00
_cell.angle_beta   90.00
_cell.angle_gamma   90.00
#
_symmetry.space_group_name_H-M   'P 1'
#
loop_
_entity.id
_entity.type
_entity.pdbx_description
1 polymer ?
#
loop_
_entity_poly.entity_id
_entity_poly.type
_entity_poly.pdbx_seq_one_letter_code
_entity_poly.pdbx_strand_id
1 'polypeptide(L)'
;KAVRVVLSKLETHEKLVAEDCFSISRTAKNSFEITITEPDFSFDAYTVNVLDESGNLIAKHEFENEKLIVPVQQEVKKANQFIHFVFKSPFTQKTVRFKL
;
A
#
# COMPACT_ATOMS: atom_id res chain seq x y z
N LYS A 1 -5.01 -9.04 16.97
CA LYS A 1 -5.67 -10.19 16.31
C LYS A 1 -6.73 -9.83 15.25
N ALA A 2 -7.26 -8.60 15.19
CA ALA A 2 -8.26 -8.22 14.17
C ALA A 2 -7.66 -7.94 12.76
N VAL A 3 -6.48 -7.32 12.70
CA VAL A 3 -5.83 -6.89 11.44
C VAL A 3 -5.62 -8.05 10.47
N ARG A 4 -5.06 -9.18 10.94
CA ARG A 4 -4.79 -10.35 10.10
C ARG A 4 -6.04 -10.94 9.42
N VAL A 5 -7.20 -10.88 10.08
CA VAL A 5 -8.47 -11.37 9.54
C VAL A 5 -9.02 -10.44 8.45
N VAL A 6 -8.87 -9.12 8.63
CA VAL A 6 -9.26 -8.13 7.62
C VAL A 6 -8.35 -8.25 6.39
N LEU A 7 -7.03 -8.37 6.61
CA LEU A 7 -6.04 -8.55 5.54
C LEU A 7 -6.30 -9.82 4.71
N SER A 8 -6.70 -10.91 5.35
CA SER A 8 -7.01 -12.18 4.67
C SER A 8 -8.27 -12.12 3.80
N LYS A 9 -9.17 -11.17 4.04
CA LYS A 9 -10.42 -10.99 3.28
C LYS A 9 -10.30 -10.01 2.11
N LEU A 10 -9.19 -9.29 2.01
CA LEU A 10 -8.98 -8.33 0.94
C LEU A 10 -8.75 -9.02 -0.40
N GLU A 11 -9.31 -8.42 -1.45
CA GLU A 11 -9.06 -8.84 -2.82
C GLU A 11 -7.57 -8.75 -3.12
N THR A 12 -7.05 -9.83 -3.71
CA THR A 12 -5.62 -9.92 -4.03
C THR A 12 -5.41 -9.36 -5.42
N HIS A 13 -4.67 -8.26 -5.50
CA HIS A 13 -4.33 -7.63 -6.77
C HIS A 13 -2.93 -8.02 -7.22
N GLU A 14 -2.78 -8.31 -8.52
CA GLU A 14 -1.52 -8.83 -9.06
C GLU A 14 -0.63 -7.74 -9.68
N LYS A 15 -1.20 -6.63 -10.17
CA LYS A 15 -0.43 -5.63 -10.93
C LYS A 15 -0.83 -4.17 -10.71
N LEU A 16 -2.12 -3.87 -10.71
CA LEU A 16 -2.62 -2.50 -10.65
C LEU A 16 -3.92 -2.45 -9.85
N VAL A 17 -4.02 -1.42 -9.03
CA VAL A 17 -5.22 -1.04 -8.30
C VAL A 17 -5.46 0.42 -8.60
N ALA A 18 -6.56 0.71 -9.27
CA ALA A 18 -7.03 2.08 -9.45
C ALA A 18 -8.32 2.20 -8.65
N GLU A 19 -8.25 2.93 -7.55
CA GLU A 19 -9.41 3.41 -6.81
C GLU A 19 -9.73 4.84 -7.29
N ASP A 20 -10.86 5.38 -6.87
CA ASP A 20 -11.29 6.74 -7.26
C ASP A 20 -10.27 7.82 -6.86
N CYS A 21 -9.73 7.76 -5.63
CA CYS A 21 -8.82 8.80 -5.12
C CYS A 21 -7.32 8.49 -5.33
N PHE A 22 -6.95 7.24 -5.57
CA PHE A 22 -5.55 6.84 -5.71
C PHE A 22 -5.39 5.61 -6.58
N SER A 23 -4.19 5.50 -7.18
CA SER A 23 -3.77 4.33 -7.94
C SER A 23 -2.48 3.78 -7.38
N ILE A 24 -2.39 2.46 -7.25
CA ILE A 24 -1.19 1.72 -6.92
C ILE A 24 -0.84 0.86 -8.13
N SER A 25 0.33 1.11 -8.69
CA SER A 25 0.84 0.35 -9.83
C SER A 25 2.20 -0.24 -9.50
N ARG A 26 2.47 -1.45 -10.01
CA ARG A 26 3.77 -2.08 -9.88
C ARG A 26 4.68 -1.62 -11.01
N THR A 27 5.48 -0.59 -10.77
CA THR A 27 6.42 -0.02 -11.77
C THR A 27 7.65 -0.89 -12.01
N ALA A 28 8.15 -1.58 -10.98
CA ALA A 28 9.31 -2.47 -11.10
C ALA A 28 9.09 -3.83 -10.42
N LYS A 29 9.99 -4.79 -10.66
CA LYS A 29 9.94 -6.11 -10.00
C LYS A 29 9.87 -6.00 -8.47
N ASN A 30 10.41 -4.93 -7.88
CA ASN A 30 10.47 -4.70 -6.43
C ASN A 30 10.01 -3.31 -5.99
N SER A 31 9.37 -2.51 -6.85
CA SER A 31 8.91 -1.17 -6.46
C SER A 31 7.45 -1.00 -6.85
N PHE A 32 6.71 -0.36 -5.95
CA PHE A 32 5.33 0.04 -6.16
C PHE A 32 5.29 1.55 -6.23
N GLU A 33 4.58 2.07 -7.22
CA GLU A 33 4.30 3.49 -7.34
C GLU A 33 2.85 3.71 -6.95
N ILE A 34 2.65 4.61 -6.01
CA ILE A 34 1.33 5.05 -5.56
C ILE A 34 1.17 6.48 -6.02
N THR A 35 0.12 6.74 -6.80
CA THR A 35 -0.22 8.06 -7.30
C THR A 35 -1.60 8.44 -6.81
N ILE A 36 -1.72 9.55 -6.12
CA ILE A 36 -2.99 10.15 -5.72
C ILE A 36 -3.54 10.89 -6.93
N THR A 37 -4.62 10.35 -7.50
CA THR A 37 -5.27 10.88 -8.70
C THR A 37 -6.22 12.02 -8.34
N GLU A 38 -6.89 11.90 -7.19
CA GLU A 38 -7.86 12.89 -6.73
C GLU A 38 -7.67 13.14 -5.22
N PRO A 39 -6.81 14.12 -4.86
CA PRO A 39 -6.59 14.49 -3.48
C PRO A 39 -7.72 15.40 -2.95
N ASP A 40 -8.51 14.91 -2.00
CA ASP A 40 -9.43 15.76 -1.20
C ASP A 40 -8.71 16.68 -0.20
N PHE A 41 -7.42 16.40 0.10
CA PHE A 41 -6.63 17.05 1.14
C PHE A 41 -5.20 17.29 0.66
N SER A 42 -4.42 18.05 1.44
CA SER A 42 -2.98 18.16 1.23
C SER A 42 -2.30 16.79 1.24
N PHE A 43 -1.30 16.60 0.39
CA PHE A 43 -0.57 15.34 0.27
C PHE A 43 0.03 14.87 1.61
N ASP A 44 0.48 15.80 2.46
CA ASP A 44 1.05 15.48 3.78
C ASP A 44 0.07 14.76 4.71
N ALA A 45 -1.24 14.95 4.49
CA ALA A 45 -2.29 14.30 5.26
C ALA A 45 -2.45 12.81 4.90
N TYR A 46 -1.90 12.38 3.76
CA TYR A 46 -1.94 11.01 3.30
C TYR A 46 -0.67 10.26 3.73
N THR A 47 -0.88 9.06 4.26
CA THR A 47 0.21 8.17 4.65
C THR A 47 -0.05 6.76 4.15
N VAL A 48 1.00 6.09 3.71
CA VAL A 48 0.98 4.68 3.32
C VAL A 48 1.76 3.88 4.31
N ASN A 49 1.10 2.87 4.87
CA ASN A 49 1.76 1.86 5.69
C ASN A 49 1.84 0.56 4.91
N VAL A 50 3.03 0.01 4.79
CA VAL A 50 3.29 -1.28 4.17
C VAL A 50 3.32 -2.31 5.28
N LEU A 51 2.47 -3.33 5.18
CA LEU A 51 2.41 -4.44 6.11
C LEU A 51 2.81 -5.76 5.44
N ASP A 52 3.38 -6.68 6.21
CA ASP A 52 3.65 -8.04 5.76
C ASP A 52 2.38 -8.92 5.81
N GLU A 53 2.50 -10.20 5.44
CA GLU A 53 1.37 -11.15 5.45
C GLU A 53 0.82 -11.43 6.86
N SER A 54 1.66 -11.32 7.87
CA SER A 54 1.33 -11.43 9.29
C SER A 54 0.70 -10.15 9.83
N GLY A 55 0.76 -9.06 9.07
CA GLY A 55 0.22 -7.75 9.43
C GLY A 55 1.17 -6.89 10.28
N ASN A 56 2.48 -7.18 10.31
CA ASN A 56 3.47 -6.28 10.91
C ASN A 56 3.82 -5.17 9.95
N LEU A 57 4.07 -3.98 10.50
CA LEU A 57 4.52 -2.82 9.75
C LEU A 57 5.93 -3.05 9.24
N ILE A 58 6.09 -3.09 7.92
CA ILE A 58 7.38 -3.15 7.22
C ILE A 58 7.93 -1.73 7.07
N ALA A 59 7.11 -0.82 6.56
CA ALA A 59 7.50 0.55 6.27
C ALA A 59 6.31 1.50 6.40
N LYS A 60 6.59 2.74 6.74
CA LYS A 60 5.64 3.85 6.66
C LYS A 60 6.24 4.91 5.75
N HIS A 61 5.43 5.37 4.81
CA HIS A 61 5.76 6.43 3.89
C HIS A 61 4.69 7.52 3.96
N GLU A 62 5.11 8.75 3.84
CA GLU A 62 4.26 9.93 3.88
C GLU A 62 4.30 10.55 2.49
N PHE A 63 3.16 11.06 2.00
CA PHE A 63 3.13 11.66 0.67
C PHE A 63 3.64 13.09 0.75
N GLU A 64 4.80 13.33 0.15
CA GLU A 64 5.32 14.68 -0.05
C GLU A 64 4.74 15.33 -1.32
N ASN A 65 4.32 14.50 -2.28
CA ASN A 65 3.76 14.91 -3.57
C ASN A 65 2.61 13.98 -3.97
N GLU A 66 2.03 14.19 -5.15
CA GLU A 66 1.00 13.32 -5.72
C GLU A 66 1.48 11.87 -5.95
N LYS A 67 2.80 11.65 -6.08
CA LYS A 67 3.40 10.33 -6.32
C LYS A 67 4.34 9.93 -5.21
N LEU A 68 4.31 8.65 -4.89
CA LEU A 68 5.16 8.02 -3.90
C LEU A 68 5.67 6.67 -4.43
N ILE A 69 6.97 6.50 -4.42
CA ILE A 69 7.61 5.24 -4.79
C ILE A 69 7.98 4.49 -3.52
N VAL A 70 7.40 3.31 -3.35
CA VAL A 70 7.64 2.43 -2.22
C VAL A 70 8.49 1.25 -2.68
N PRO A 71 9.80 1.22 -2.32
CA PRO A 71 10.65 0.08 -2.59
C PRO A 71 10.32 -1.06 -1.61
N VAL A 72 10.08 -2.26 -2.15
CA VAL A 72 9.92 -3.47 -1.35
C VAL A 72 11.28 -4.11 -1.13
N GLN A 73 11.67 -4.21 0.13
CA GLN A 73 12.91 -4.87 0.53
C GLN A 73 12.90 -6.34 0.10
N GLN A 74 14.04 -6.80 -0.42
CA GLN A 74 14.16 -8.16 -0.97
C GLN A 74 13.98 -9.24 0.12
N GLU A 75 14.29 -8.92 1.37
CA GLU A 75 14.08 -9.78 2.54
C GLU A 75 12.59 -10.06 2.78
N VAL A 76 11.75 -9.02 2.67
CA VAL A 76 10.29 -9.16 2.75
C VAL A 76 9.78 -10.10 1.67
N LYS A 77 10.33 -9.99 0.45
CA LYS A 77 9.95 -10.84 -0.69
C LYS A 77 10.35 -12.31 -0.53
N LYS A 78 11.43 -12.58 0.19
CA LYS A 78 11.88 -13.95 0.48
C LYS A 78 11.06 -14.58 1.60
N ALA A 79 10.64 -13.78 2.58
CA ALA A 79 9.91 -14.24 3.76
C ALA A 79 8.38 -14.23 3.58
N ASN A 80 7.85 -13.38 2.68
CA ASN A 80 6.41 -13.15 2.53
C ASN A 80 5.96 -13.30 1.08
N GLN A 81 4.83 -13.97 0.88
CA GLN A 81 4.21 -14.10 -0.46
C GLN A 81 3.30 -12.92 -0.80
N PHE A 82 2.83 -12.20 0.22
CA PHE A 82 1.89 -11.10 0.08
C PHE A 82 2.34 -9.90 0.91
N ILE A 83 2.04 -8.72 0.41
CA ILE A 83 2.15 -7.47 1.14
C ILE A 83 0.84 -6.72 1.11
N HIS A 84 0.65 -5.86 2.09
CA HIS A 84 -0.54 -5.06 2.21
C HIS A 84 -0.15 -3.58 2.26
N PHE A 85 -0.75 -2.78 1.41
CA PHE A 85 -0.63 -1.33 1.44
C PHE A 85 -1.86 -0.77 2.12
N VAL A 86 -1.66 -0.14 3.27
CA VAL A 86 -2.71 0.58 4.00
C VAL A 86 -2.54 2.05 3.67
N PHE A 87 -3.39 2.54 2.79
CA PHE A 87 -3.54 3.97 2.53
C PHE A 87 -4.41 4.58 3.62
N LYS A 88 -3.86 5.55 4.35
CA LYS A 88 -4.55 6.31 5.40
C LYS A 88 -4.65 7.75 4.97
N SER A 89 -5.89 8.23 4.89
CA SER A 89 -6.22 9.64 4.85
C SER A 89 -6.88 10.03 6.18
N PRO A 90 -7.08 11.33 6.45
CA PRO A 90 -7.75 11.79 7.67
C PRO A 90 -9.18 11.28 7.84
N PHE A 91 -9.88 10.99 6.73
CA PHE A 91 -11.29 10.58 6.73
C PHE A 91 -11.50 9.12 6.34
N THR A 92 -10.55 8.52 5.63
CA THR A 92 -10.70 7.17 5.07
C THR A 92 -9.43 6.35 5.25
N GLN A 93 -9.61 5.07 5.52
CA GLN A 93 -8.52 4.10 5.47
C GLN A 93 -8.89 3.01 4.46
N LYS A 94 -8.03 2.83 3.47
CA LYS A 94 -8.13 1.77 2.48
C LYS A 94 -6.95 0.83 2.65
N THR A 95 -7.20 -0.46 2.47
CA THR A 95 -6.14 -1.45 2.54
C THR A 95 -6.22 -2.33 1.30
N VAL A 96 -5.07 -2.50 0.66
CA VAL A 96 -4.95 -3.19 -0.61
C VAL A 96 -3.93 -4.29 -0.46
N ARG A 97 -4.25 -5.49 -0.94
CA ARG A 97 -3.35 -6.64 -0.89
C ARG A 97 -2.69 -6.85 -2.25
N PHE A 98 -1.37 -6.94 -2.26
CA PHE A 98 -0.59 -7.27 -3.45
C PHE A 98 0.20 -8.57 -3.28
N LYS A 99 0.29 -9.33 -4.37
CA LYS A 99 1.15 -10.51 -4.46
C LYS A 99 2.55 -10.11 -4.94
N LEU A 100 3.58 -10.53 -4.21
CA LEU A 100 4.97 -10.19 -4.48
C LEU A 100 5.60 -10.99 -5.62
#